data_AF-A0A7X7WVE9-F1
#
_entry.id   AF-A0A7X7WVE9-F1
#
_cell.length_a   1.000
_cell.length_b   1.000
_cell.length_c   1.000
_cell.angle_alpha   90.00
_cell.angle_beta   90.00
_cell.angle_gamma   90.00
#
_symmetry.space_group_name_H-M   'P 1'
#
loop_
_entity.id
_entity.type
_entity.pdbx_description
1 polymer ?
#
loop_
_entity_poly.entity_id
_entity_poly.type
_entity_poly.pdbx_seq_one_letter_code
_entity_poly.pdbx_strand_id
1 'polypeptide(L)'
;MGVEYKEYSPEESAIYEAAIGRIREGIAEGMTFDEACSRAEIADPGLRLFVEDDALKIMLAEMHFGSAMSLQDFAAKMGLSMTRISHAIVEMLEDAGVSAAELYHSESENGSGPVGHA
;
A
#
# COMPACT_ATOMS: atom_id res chain seq x y z
N MET A 1 -3.13 18.25 7.56
CA MET A 1 -3.90 17.86 6.36
C MET A 1 -4.38 16.45 6.65
N GLY A 2 -5.69 16.19 6.59
CA GLY A 2 -6.21 14.83 6.69
C GLY A 2 -5.91 14.08 5.39
N VAL A 3 -5.69 12.78 5.49
CA VAL A 3 -5.59 11.89 4.33
C VAL A 3 -7.01 11.79 3.75
N GLU A 4 -7.24 12.29 2.53
CA GLU A 4 -8.49 12.06 1.81
C GLU A 4 -8.43 10.68 1.17
N TYR A 5 -9.09 9.70 1.78
CA TYR A 5 -9.26 8.38 1.18
C TYR A 5 -10.25 8.48 0.01
N LYS A 6 -9.84 8.00 -1.17
CA LYS A 6 -10.72 7.99 -2.34
C LYS A 6 -11.87 7.00 -2.11
N GLU A 7 -13.11 7.49 -2.16
CA GLU A 7 -14.28 6.63 -2.26
C GLU A 7 -14.40 6.13 -3.70
N TYR A 8 -14.27 4.82 -3.89
CA TYR A 8 -14.41 4.18 -5.19
C TYR A 8 -15.87 3.87 -5.48
N SER A 9 -16.32 4.16 -6.70
CA SER A 9 -17.55 3.57 -7.22
C SER A 9 -17.39 2.05 -7.36
N PRO A 10 -18.49 1.27 -7.38
CA PRO A 10 -18.40 -0.19 -7.57
C PRO A 10 -17.65 -0.61 -8.84
N GLU A 11 -17.74 0.20 -9.90
CA GLU A 11 -17.00 0.00 -11.15
C GLU A 11 -15.49 0.22 -10.95
N GLU A 12 -15.11 1.31 -10.29
CA GLU A 12 -13.70 1.57 -9.96
C GLU A 12 -13.13 0.52 -9.00
N SER A 13 -13.90 0.03 -8.03
CA SER A 13 -13.48 -1.06 -7.15
C SER A 13 -13.20 -2.34 -7.93
N ALA A 14 -14.04 -2.70 -8.91
CA ALA A 14 -13.80 -3.86 -9.75
C ALA A 14 -12.53 -3.71 -10.60
N ILE A 15 -12.27 -2.50 -11.13
CA ILE A 15 -11.05 -2.19 -11.88
C ILE A 15 -9.83 -2.26 -10.97
N TYR A 16 -9.92 -1.70 -9.76
CA TYR A 16 -8.88 -1.71 -8.73
C TYR A 16 -8.46 -3.14 -8.40
N GLU A 17 -9.40 -3.99 -7.98
CA GLU A 17 -9.12 -5.38 -7.58
C GLU A 17 -8.52 -6.19 -8.73
N ALA A 18 -9.07 -6.03 -9.94
CA ALA A 18 -8.54 -6.69 -11.12
C ALA A 18 -7.11 -6.22 -11.44
N ALA A 19 -6.83 -4.93 -11.27
CA ALA A 19 -5.50 -4.38 -11.53
C ALA A 19 -4.47 -4.85 -10.48
N ILE A 20 -4.80 -4.85 -9.19
CA ILE A 20 -3.95 -5.41 -8.13
C ILE A 20 -3.65 -6.88 -8.42
N GLY A 21 -4.67 -7.67 -8.80
CA GLY A 21 -4.50 -9.07 -9.19
C GLY A 21 -3.50 -9.25 -10.33
N ARG A 22 -3.66 -8.50 -11.43
CA ARG A 22 -2.75 -8.53 -12.59
C ARG A 22 -1.32 -8.13 -12.24
N ILE A 23 -1.14 -7.13 -11.39
CA ILE A 23 0.19 -6.68 -10.95
C ILE A 23 0.86 -7.81 -10.16
N ARG A 24 0.14 -8.44 -9.22
CA ARG A 24 0.65 -9.58 -8.44
C ARG A 24 1.04 -10.76 -9.33
N GLU A 25 0.19 -11.11 -10.29
CA GLU A 25 0.48 -12.16 -11.27
C GLU A 25 1.74 -11.85 -12.09
N GLY A 26 1.88 -10.61 -12.60
CA GLY A 26 3.07 -10.19 -13.34
C GLY A 26 4.36 -10.32 -12.51
N ILE A 27 4.34 -9.90 -11.24
CA ILE A 27 5.50 -10.02 -10.34
C ILE A 27 5.82 -11.50 -10.03
N ALA A 28 4.80 -12.35 -9.90
CA ALA A 28 4.97 -13.78 -9.70
C ALA A 28 5.59 -14.46 -10.94
N GLU A 29 5.27 -13.98 -12.14
CA GLU A 29 5.86 -14.41 -13.41
C GLU A 29 7.27 -13.83 -13.66
N GLY A 30 7.79 -13.01 -12.73
CA GLY A 30 9.14 -12.47 -12.80
C GLY A 30 9.27 -11.11 -13.48
N MET A 31 8.15 -10.43 -13.76
CA MET A 31 8.17 -9.05 -14.23
C MET A 31 8.66 -8.11 -13.13
N THR A 32 9.30 -7.02 -13.53
CA THR A 32 9.53 -5.86 -12.67
C THR A 32 8.19 -5.18 -12.35
N PHE A 33 8.19 -4.32 -11.33
CA PHE A 33 6.99 -3.62 -10.90
C PHE A 33 6.38 -2.77 -12.02
N ASP A 34 7.21 -2.00 -12.74
CA ASP A 34 6.72 -1.10 -13.80
C ASP A 34 6.18 -1.87 -15.01
N GLU A 35 6.74 -3.04 -15.33
CA GLU A 35 6.21 -3.95 -16.34
C GLU A 35 4.84 -4.52 -15.93
N ALA A 36 4.71 -4.95 -14.68
CA ALA A 36 3.46 -5.47 -14.14
C ALA A 36 2.35 -4.40 -14.10
N CYS A 37 2.68 -3.17 -13.70
CA CYS A 37 1.77 -2.02 -13.74
C CYS A 37 1.33 -1.68 -15.17
N SER A 38 2.26 -1.74 -16.13
CA SER A 38 1.94 -1.50 -17.55
C SER A 38 0.97 -2.55 -18.10
N ARG A 39 1.08 -3.81 -17.66
CA ARG A 39 0.18 -4.91 -18.04
C ARG A 39 -1.22 -4.80 -17.44
N ALA A 40 -1.41 -4.05 -16.35
CA ALA A 40 -2.71 -3.90 -15.72
C ALA A 40 -3.73 -3.13 -16.58
N GLU A 41 -3.26 -2.39 -17.60
CA GLU A 41 -4.05 -1.66 -18.60
C GLU A 41 -5.13 -0.74 -18.00
N ILE A 42 -4.78 0.00 -16.95
CA ILE A 42 -5.70 0.95 -16.30
C ILE A 42 -5.84 2.20 -17.16
N ALA A 43 -7.05 2.42 -17.70
CA ALA A 43 -7.33 3.51 -18.63
C ALA A 43 -7.40 4.89 -17.96
N ASP A 44 -7.94 4.97 -16.74
CA ASP A 44 -8.04 6.22 -16.00
C ASP A 44 -6.70 6.58 -15.33
N PRO A 45 -6.04 7.70 -15.69
CA PRO A 45 -4.73 8.05 -15.16
C PRO A 45 -4.73 8.35 -13.66
N GLY A 46 -5.85 8.86 -13.12
CA GLY A 46 -5.97 9.15 -11.69
C GLY A 46 -6.01 7.87 -10.88
N LEU A 47 -6.93 6.96 -11.22
CA LEU A 47 -7.05 5.63 -10.64
C LEU A 47 -5.76 4.83 -10.78
N ARG A 48 -5.09 4.94 -11.93
CA ARG A 48 -3.81 4.27 -12.17
C ARG A 48 -2.77 4.64 -11.13
N LEU A 49 -2.61 5.94 -10.83
CA LEU A 49 -1.64 6.38 -9.83
C LEU A 49 -1.93 5.80 -8.44
N PHE A 50 -3.20 5.79 -8.02
CA PHE A 50 -3.59 5.20 -6.73
C PHE A 50 -3.35 3.69 -6.70
N VAL A 51 -3.72 2.96 -7.76
CA VAL A 51 -3.50 1.51 -7.84
C VAL A 51 -2.02 1.15 -7.83
N GLU A 52 -1.19 1.88 -8.59
CA GLU A 52 0.25 1.62 -8.63
C GLU A 52 0.89 1.91 -7.27
N ASP A 53 0.48 2.97 -6.58
CA ASP A 53 1.01 3.28 -5.25
C ASP A 53 0.60 2.22 -4.21
N ASP A 54 -0.69 1.89 -4.15
CA ASP A 54 -1.22 0.85 -3.27
C ASP A 54 -0.57 -0.51 -3.54
N ALA A 55 -0.44 -0.90 -4.81
CA ALA A 55 0.17 -2.17 -5.19
C ALA A 55 1.60 -2.26 -4.64
N LEU A 56 2.39 -1.20 -4.72
CA LEU A 56 3.75 -1.19 -4.16
C LEU A 56 3.74 -1.38 -2.64
N LYS A 57 2.85 -0.67 -1.93
CA LYS A 57 2.70 -0.77 -0.48
C LYS A 57 2.25 -2.16 -0.04
N ILE A 58 1.31 -2.76 -0.75
CA ILE A 58 0.84 -4.14 -0.51
C ILE A 58 2.00 -5.13 -0.70
N MET A 59 2.77 -5.01 -1.79
CA MET A 59 3.92 -5.90 -2.03
C MET A 59 5.01 -5.73 -0.96
N LEU A 60 5.27 -4.52 -0.49
CA LEU A 60 6.16 -4.27 0.65
C LEU A 60 5.65 -4.93 1.93
N ALA A 61 4.37 -4.73 2.26
CA ALA A 61 3.71 -5.36 3.41
C ALA A 61 3.83 -6.89 3.37
N GLU A 62 3.57 -7.50 2.23
CA GLU A 62 3.57 -8.97 2.12
C GLU A 62 4.98 -9.58 2.05
N MET A 63 5.87 -8.98 1.26
CA MET A 63 7.18 -9.59 0.97
C MET A 63 8.25 -9.17 1.98
N HIS A 64 8.34 -7.88 2.31
CA HIS A 64 9.32 -7.41 3.27
C HIS A 64 8.85 -7.68 4.70
N PHE A 65 7.71 -7.11 5.09
CA PHE A 65 7.24 -7.20 6.48
C PHE A 65 6.63 -8.57 6.82
N GLY A 66 5.89 -9.18 5.87
CA GLY A 66 5.24 -10.48 6.06
C GLY A 66 6.16 -11.68 5.87
N SER A 67 7.08 -11.62 4.91
CA SER A 67 7.94 -12.76 4.52
C SER A 67 9.43 -12.57 4.84
N ALA A 68 9.80 -11.50 5.55
CA ALA A 68 11.16 -11.17 5.95
C ALA A 68 12.19 -11.06 4.79
N MET A 69 11.75 -10.76 3.57
CA MET A 69 12.65 -10.43 2.46
C MET A 69 13.43 -9.15 2.78
N SER A 70 14.73 -9.08 2.49
CA SER A 70 15.47 -7.83 2.70
C SER A 70 14.97 -6.73 1.76
N LEU A 71 15.10 -5.45 2.14
CA LEU A 71 14.71 -4.35 1.25
C LEU A 71 15.54 -4.32 -0.03
N GLN A 72 16.81 -4.76 0.04
CA GLN A 72 17.69 -4.85 -1.11
C GLN A 72 17.22 -5.94 -2.09
N ASP A 73 16.85 -7.12 -1.58
CA ASP A 73 16.33 -8.20 -2.41
C ASP A 73 14.96 -7.83 -3.00
N PHE A 74 14.12 -7.17 -2.22
CA PHE A 74 12.86 -6.61 -2.71
C PHE A 74 13.12 -5.61 -3.85
N ALA A 75 14.02 -4.65 -3.66
CA ALA A 75 14.38 -3.68 -4.70
C ALA A 75 14.86 -4.34 -5.99
N ALA A 76 15.74 -5.33 -5.87
CA ALA A 76 16.25 -6.09 -7.00
C ALA A 76 15.14 -6.87 -7.70
N LYS A 77 14.27 -7.55 -6.94
CA LYS A 77 13.13 -8.31 -7.49
C LYS A 77 12.13 -7.41 -8.21
N MET A 78 11.85 -6.24 -7.65
CA MET A 78 10.85 -5.32 -8.18
C MET A 78 11.41 -4.40 -9.27
N GLY A 79 12.73 -4.37 -9.49
CA GLY A 79 13.37 -3.46 -10.43
C GLY A 79 13.29 -1.99 -10.00
N LEU A 80 13.19 -1.73 -8.69
CA LEU A 80 12.95 -0.39 -8.14
C LEU A 80 14.19 0.19 -7.45
N SER A 81 14.28 1.52 -7.43
CA SER A 81 15.30 2.21 -6.64
C SER A 81 14.94 2.19 -5.15
N MET A 82 15.97 2.20 -4.30
CA MET A 82 15.79 2.34 -2.86
C MET A 82 15.06 3.64 -2.49
N THR A 83 15.20 4.71 -3.27
CA THR A 83 14.48 5.97 -3.04
C THR A 83 12.97 5.78 -3.16
N ARG A 84 12.49 5.07 -4.18
CA ARG A 84 11.05 4.81 -4.38
C ARG A 84 10.50 3.93 -3.26
N ILE A 85 11.28 2.93 -2.82
CA ILE A 85 10.92 2.05 -1.70
C ILE A 85 10.83 2.82 -0.39
N SER A 86 11.83 3.67 -0.10
CA SER A 86 11.82 4.50 1.10
C SER A 86 10.62 5.44 1.13
N HIS A 87 10.23 6.00 -0.02
CA HIS A 87 9.05 6.85 -0.12
C HIS A 87 7.77 6.10 0.26
N ALA A 88 7.55 4.91 -0.33
CA ALA A 88 6.39 4.09 -0.01
C ALA A 88 6.35 3.69 1.48
N ILE A 89 7.50 3.37 2.08
CA ILE A 89 7.58 3.05 3.52
C ILE A 89 7.21 4.25 4.40
N VAL A 90 7.67 5.46 4.03
CA VAL A 90 7.33 6.68 4.79
C VAL A 90 5.82 6.92 4.76
N GLU A 91 5.19 6.82 3.59
CA GLU A 91 3.74 6.96 3.48
C GLU A 91 2.99 5.89 4.29
N MET A 92 3.43 4.62 4.24
CA MET A 92 2.83 3.56 5.07
C MET A 92 2.94 3.85 6.57
N LEU A 93 4.05 4.45 7.03
CA LEU A 93 4.22 4.83 8.43
C LEU A 93 3.34 6.01 8.82
N GLU A 94 3.13 6.96 7.91
CA GLU A 94 2.19 8.06 8.10
C GLU A 94 0.76 7.54 8.22
N ASP A 95 0.34 6.64 7.32
CA ASP A 95 -0.98 6.00 7.33
C ASP A 95 -1.23 5.20 8.62
N ALA A 96 -0.22 4.43 9.06
CA ALA A 96 -0.28 3.69 10.32
C ALA A 96 -0.39 4.64 11.52
N GLY A 97 0.31 5.77 11.49
CA GLY A 97 0.24 6.80 12.53
C GLY A 97 -1.14 7.46 12.63
N VAL A 98 -1.75 7.79 11.49
CA VAL A 98 -3.12 8.33 11.44
C VAL A 98 -4.11 7.30 12.00
N SER A 99 -4.05 6.07 11.52
CA SER A 99 -4.92 4.97 11.96
C SER A 99 -4.81 4.72 13.47
N ALA A 100 -3.59 4.74 14.02
CA ALA A 100 -3.36 4.56 15.45
C ALA A 100 -3.95 5.70 16.29
N ALA A 101 -3.84 6.94 15.82
CA ALA A 101 -4.42 8.10 16.49
C ALA A 101 -5.96 8.06 16.48
N GLU A 102 -6.57 7.68 15.36
CA GLU A 102 -8.03 7.51 15.24
C GLU A 102 -8.55 6.42 16.18
N LEU A 103 -7.89 5.26 16.21
CA LEU A 103 -8.23 4.18 17.14
C LEU A 103 -8.15 4.64 18.60
N TYR A 104 -7.05 5.31 18.98
CA TYR A 104 -6.87 5.83 20.34
C TYR A 104 -7.99 6.81 20.74
N HIS A 105 -8.35 7.74 19.87
CA HIS A 105 -9.45 8.66 20.12
C HIS A 105 -10.78 7.92 20.27
N SER A 106 -11.09 6.98 19.37
CA SER A 106 -12.34 6.20 19.42
C SER A 106 -12.47 5.33 20.69
N GLU A 107 -11.36 4.78 21.20
CA GLU A 107 -11.35 4.03 22.46
C GLU A 107 -11.49 4.94 23.69
N SER A 108 -10.89 6.13 23.63
CA SER A 108 -10.97 7.13 24.69
C SER A 108 -12.38 7.72 24.85
N GLU A 109 -13.13 7.88 23.76
CA GLU A 109 -14.52 8.35 23.76
C GLU A 109 -15.52 7.28 24.23
N ASN A 110 -15.19 5.99 24.04
CA ASN A 110 -16.02 4.85 24.47
C ASN A 110 -15.80 4.42 25.94
N GLY A 111 -15.07 5.20 26.74
CA GLY A 111 -15.07 5.09 28.21
C GLY A 111 -14.23 3.96 28.82
N SER A 112 -13.35 3.32 28.05
CA SER A 112 -12.39 2.31 28.55
C SER A 112 -10.96 2.77 28.32
N GLY A 113 -10.57 3.92 28.88
CA GLY A 113 -9.19 4.39 28.84
C GLY A 113 -8.25 3.52 29.70
N PRO A 114 -6.99 3.30 29.28
CA PRO A 114 -6.03 2.52 30.06
C PRO A 114 -5.73 3.21 31.40
N VAL A 115 -5.79 2.45 32.49
CA VAL A 115 -5.35 2.90 33.82
C VAL A 115 -3.84 3.05 33.79
N GLY A 116 -3.34 4.26 33.53
CA GLY A 116 -1.92 4.57 33.66
C GLY A 116 -1.46 4.29 35.09
N HIS A 117 -0.57 3.31 35.25
CA HIS A 117 0.19 3.16 36.49
C HIS A 117 1.45 4.00 36.34
N ALA A 118 1.40 5.19 36.94
CA ALA A 118 2.57 6.03 37.20
C ALA A 118 3.41 5.45 38.34
#